data_AF-A0A1C6QLN1-F1
#
_entry.id   AF-A0A1C6QLN1-F1
#
_cell.length_a   1.000
_cell.length_b   1.000
_cell.length_c   1.000
_cell.angle_alpha   90.00
_cell.angle_beta   90.00
_cell.angle_gamma   90.00
#
_symmetry.space_group_name_H-M   'P 1'
#
loop_
_entity.id
_entity.type
_entity.pdbx_description
1 polymer ?
#
loop_
_entity_poly.entity_id
_entity_poly.type
_entity_poly.pdbx_seq_one_letter_code
_entity_poly.pdbx_strand_id
1 'polypeptide(L)'
;MALRTPLTSRCRRAAAALRIACVLLVACPTAAGARAETGAGLFVSATRLVFPGTAREASLQIHNENVYPVLVQTWVDAGDPTADPATIDVPFVVLPPLMRLQPNEARALRVVYTRQPLPSDRESVFWLNAQMIPPHPDDGAARDHVMEVSVRIRQKIFFRPPRLVGGSAEWIQRLDCRPSRQAELVIVQCRNPTPYFATIDRLGMTEEDGEFSALGDMLAPFGEMEFRLLKEGAALDRDRPDRQAAGRLSIAAIDDEGRVTVVVNDAPPWSAPPVRPATSAP
;
A
#
# COMPACT_ATOMS: atom_id res chain seq x y z
N MET A 1 -25.49 -86.90 49.99
CA MET A 1 -25.22 -88.36 50.06
C MET A 1 -25.28 -88.87 48.63
N ALA A 2 -24.17 -89.15 47.94
CA ALA A 2 -22.74 -89.04 48.31
C ALA A 2 -22.29 -87.57 48.58
N LEU A 3 -21.16 -87.16 49.19
CA LEU A 3 -19.84 -87.77 49.52
C LEU A 3 -18.86 -87.77 48.32
N ARG A 4 -17.65 -87.17 48.33
CA ARG A 4 -16.90 -86.33 49.31
C ARG A 4 -15.96 -85.33 48.57
N THR A 5 -15.40 -84.37 49.31
CA THR A 5 -14.16 -83.59 49.01
C THR A 5 -12.90 -84.35 49.55
N PRO A 6 -11.68 -83.79 49.80
CA PRO A 6 -10.96 -82.59 49.34
C PRO A 6 -9.45 -82.88 48.95
N LEU A 7 -8.60 -81.83 48.77
CA LEU A 7 -7.09 -81.87 48.80
C LEU A 7 -6.39 -82.70 47.65
N THR A 8 -5.06 -82.78 47.39
CA THR A 8 -3.76 -82.08 47.69
C THR A 8 -2.68 -82.60 46.68
N SER A 9 -1.50 -82.01 46.41
CA SER A 9 -0.98 -80.62 46.38
C SER A 9 0.51 -80.60 45.88
N ARG A 10 1.08 -79.40 45.63
CA ARG A 10 2.53 -79.05 45.53
C ARG A 10 3.44 -79.67 44.43
N CYS A 11 3.89 -78.83 43.51
CA CYS A 11 5.30 -78.67 43.08
C CYS A 11 5.49 -77.22 42.58
N ARG A 12 6.36 -76.34 43.11
CA ARG A 12 7.85 -76.33 43.14
C ARG A 12 8.54 -76.22 41.76
N ARG A 13 8.74 -74.97 41.30
CA ARG A 13 9.93 -74.33 40.67
C ARG A 13 9.46 -72.96 40.13
N ALA A 14 9.98 -71.78 40.46
CA ALA A 14 11.34 -71.25 40.67
C ALA A 14 11.96 -70.68 39.36
N ALA A 15 12.45 -69.44 39.45
CA ALA A 15 13.00 -68.58 38.38
C ALA A 15 11.98 -68.16 37.28
N ALA A 16 12.15 -67.04 36.56
CA ALA A 16 13.15 -65.98 36.67
C ALA A 16 12.48 -64.60 36.57
N ALA A 17 13.11 -63.56 37.13
CA ALA A 17 12.71 -62.18 36.87
C ALA A 17 13.34 -61.66 35.56
N LEU A 18 12.58 -60.94 34.75
CA LEU A 18 13.11 -60.13 33.66
C LEU A 18 12.50 -58.72 33.74
N ARG A 19 13.37 -57.71 33.80
CA ARG A 19 12.96 -56.30 33.90
C ARG A 19 12.52 -55.80 32.53
N ILE A 20 11.22 -55.54 32.34
CA ILE A 20 10.75 -54.78 31.19
C ILE A 20 11.05 -53.31 31.45
N ALA A 21 12.17 -52.82 30.91
CA ALA A 21 12.49 -51.40 30.91
C ALA A 21 11.57 -50.69 29.90
N CYS A 22 10.70 -49.80 30.40
CA CYS A 22 9.76 -49.07 29.55
C CYS A 22 10.48 -47.94 28.80
N VAL A 23 11.05 -48.26 27.65
CA VAL A 23 11.67 -47.27 26.75
C VAL A 23 10.57 -46.48 26.05
N LEU A 24 10.19 -45.34 26.64
CA LEU A 24 9.30 -44.37 26.02
C LEU A 24 9.99 -43.72 24.81
N LEU A 25 9.81 -44.32 23.63
CA LEU A 25 10.06 -43.68 22.35
C LEU A 25 9.08 -42.51 22.18
N VAL A 26 9.50 -41.32 22.62
CA VAL A 26 8.81 -40.06 22.34
C VAL A 26 8.98 -39.76 20.86
N ALA A 27 8.09 -40.33 20.05
CA ALA A 27 7.91 -39.97 18.65
C ALA A 27 7.38 -38.52 18.60
N CYS A 28 8.29 -37.56 18.59
CA CYS A 28 7.95 -36.15 18.42
C CYS A 28 7.28 -36.00 17.04
N PRO A 29 5.98 -35.63 16.97
CA PRO A 29 5.36 -35.36 15.69
C PRO A 29 6.05 -34.11 15.14
N THR A 30 6.74 -34.24 14.01
CA THR A 30 7.28 -33.09 13.30
C THR A 30 6.11 -32.20 12.90
N ALA A 31 5.88 -31.15 13.67
CA ALA A 31 4.86 -30.16 13.38
C ALA A 31 5.24 -29.47 12.07
N ALA A 32 4.70 -29.99 10.96
CA ALA A 32 4.71 -29.34 9.67
C ALA A 32 3.92 -28.05 9.85
N GLY A 33 4.63 -26.97 10.18
CA GLY A 33 4.05 -25.68 10.48
C GLY A 33 3.19 -25.26 9.31
N ALA A 34 1.87 -25.22 9.52
CA ALA A 34 0.94 -24.72 8.53
C ALA A 34 1.31 -23.25 8.27
N ARG A 35 2.03 -23.01 7.18
CA ARG A 35 2.13 -21.67 6.62
C ARG A 35 0.72 -21.27 6.25
N ALA A 36 0.13 -20.40 7.04
CA ALA A 36 -1.03 -19.65 6.59
C ALA A 36 -0.55 -18.86 5.37
N GLU A 37 -0.98 -19.26 4.19
CA GLU A 37 -0.80 -18.45 2.98
C GLU A 37 -1.74 -17.26 3.12
N THR A 38 -1.25 -16.21 3.78
CA THR A 38 -1.96 -14.95 4.01
C THR A 38 -1.96 -14.08 2.75
N GLY A 39 -2.30 -14.70 1.61
CA GLY A 39 -2.76 -14.04 0.39
C GLY A 39 -4.29 -14.08 0.41
N ALA A 40 -4.92 -12.93 0.60
CA ALA A 40 -6.37 -12.81 0.70
C ALA A 40 -6.80 -11.47 0.11
N GLY A 41 -6.91 -11.43 -1.21
CA GLY A 41 -7.31 -10.24 -1.93
C GLY A 41 -7.01 -10.29 -3.43
N LEU A 42 -7.14 -9.10 -4.01
CA LEU A 42 -6.79 -8.81 -5.39
C LEU A 42 -5.42 -8.10 -5.38
N PHE A 43 -4.50 -8.49 -6.26
CA PHE A 43 -3.20 -7.86 -6.42
C PHE A 43 -3.03 -7.33 -7.85
N VAL A 44 -2.29 -6.23 -8.03
CA VAL A 44 -1.94 -5.67 -9.35
C VAL A 44 -0.45 -5.29 -9.33
N SER A 45 0.28 -5.66 -10.38
CA SER A 45 1.76 -5.82 -10.39
C SER A 45 2.62 -4.55 -10.29
N ALA A 46 2.02 -3.38 -10.09
CA ALA A 46 2.71 -2.12 -9.84
C ALA A 46 1.81 -1.23 -8.98
N THR A 47 2.35 -0.28 -8.21
CA THR A 47 1.55 0.67 -7.40
C THR A 47 1.06 1.88 -8.21
N ARG A 48 1.62 2.07 -9.41
CA ARG A 48 1.37 3.15 -10.37
C ARG A 48 1.75 2.71 -11.78
N LEU A 49 1.29 3.44 -12.78
CA LEU A 49 1.64 3.23 -14.18
C LEU A 49 2.12 4.54 -14.81
N VAL A 50 3.42 4.66 -15.10
CA VAL A 50 3.90 5.71 -16.00
C VAL A 50 3.60 5.27 -17.43
N PHE A 51 2.71 6.00 -18.11
CA PHE A 51 2.27 5.71 -19.48
C PHE A 51 3.05 6.60 -20.47
N PRO A 52 3.93 6.05 -21.32
CA PRO A 52 4.69 6.85 -22.28
C PRO A 52 3.77 7.38 -23.39
N GLY A 53 3.75 8.69 -23.64
CA GLY A 53 2.88 9.31 -24.66
C GLY A 53 3.19 8.92 -26.11
N THR A 54 4.34 8.27 -26.36
CA THR A 54 4.67 7.60 -27.62
C THR A 54 3.91 6.30 -27.81
N ALA A 55 3.66 5.56 -26.72
CA ALA A 55 3.02 4.25 -26.74
C ALA A 55 1.56 4.32 -27.19
N ARG A 56 1.05 3.18 -27.69
CA ARG A 56 -0.38 2.97 -27.92
C ARG A 56 -1.07 2.40 -26.67
N GLU A 57 -0.37 1.55 -25.95
CA GLU A 57 -0.86 0.78 -24.82
C GLU A 57 0.28 0.44 -23.86
N ALA A 58 -0.09 0.12 -22.63
CA ALA A 58 0.78 -0.45 -21.60
C ALA A 58 0.05 -1.62 -20.92
N SER A 59 0.80 -2.50 -20.26
CA SER A 59 0.24 -3.71 -19.62
C SER A 59 0.62 -3.80 -18.15
N LEU A 60 -0.30 -4.31 -17.35
CA LEU A 60 -0.12 -4.69 -15.94
C LEU A 60 -0.61 -6.12 -15.75
N GLN A 61 -0.11 -6.85 -14.75
CA GLN A 61 -0.74 -8.11 -14.35
C GLN A 61 -1.70 -7.85 -13.19
N ILE A 62 -2.85 -8.51 -13.20
CA ILE A 62 -3.79 -8.61 -12.10
C ILE A 62 -3.85 -10.06 -11.63
N HIS A 63 -3.87 -10.30 -10.32
CA HIS A 63 -3.79 -11.63 -9.72
C HIS A 63 -4.84 -11.77 -8.62
N ASN A 64 -5.62 -12.84 -8.66
CA ASN A 64 -6.54 -13.20 -7.57
C ASN A 64 -5.83 -14.13 -6.58
N GLU A 65 -5.39 -13.61 -5.44
CA GLU A 65 -4.74 -14.40 -4.40
C GLU A 65 -5.76 -15.15 -3.51
N ASN A 66 -7.05 -14.85 -3.64
CA ASN A 66 -8.09 -15.54 -2.87
C ASN A 66 -8.19 -17.03 -3.24
N VAL A 67 -8.50 -17.85 -2.23
CA VAL A 67 -8.87 -19.27 -2.38
C VAL A 67 -10.21 -19.51 -3.10
N TYR A 68 -10.91 -18.45 -3.49
CA TYR A 68 -12.20 -18.47 -4.18
C TYR A 68 -12.15 -17.62 -5.47
N PRO A 69 -12.96 -17.95 -6.49
CA PRO A 69 -13.00 -17.19 -7.74
C PRO A 69 -13.70 -15.84 -7.54
N VAL A 70 -13.20 -14.79 -8.19
CA VAL A 70 -13.74 -13.42 -8.12
C VAL A 70 -14.13 -12.91 -9.50
N LEU A 71 -15.07 -11.97 -9.56
CA LEU A 71 -15.32 -11.15 -10.73
C LEU A 71 -14.59 -9.82 -10.53
N VAL A 72 -13.92 -9.30 -11.56
CA VAL A 72 -13.18 -8.04 -11.51
C VAL A 72 -13.64 -7.11 -12.63
N GLN A 73 -14.11 -5.93 -12.26
CA GLN A 73 -14.41 -4.83 -13.19
C GLN A 73 -13.25 -3.84 -13.21
N THR A 74 -12.87 -3.35 -14.39
CA THR A 74 -11.76 -2.38 -14.57
C THR A 74 -12.13 -1.22 -15.48
N TRP A 75 -11.70 -0.01 -15.10
CA TRP A 75 -11.92 1.23 -15.84
C TRP A 75 -10.86 2.28 -15.46
N VAL A 76 -10.81 3.41 -16.17
CA VAL A 76 -10.03 4.59 -15.77
C VAL A 76 -10.97 5.71 -15.36
N ASP A 77 -10.58 6.50 -14.36
CA ASP A 77 -11.27 7.73 -13.94
C ASP A 77 -10.32 8.96 -13.90
N ALA A 78 -10.90 10.16 -13.79
CA ALA A 78 -10.19 11.44 -13.82
C ALA A 78 -9.83 12.03 -12.44
N GLY A 79 -9.98 11.26 -11.36
CA GLY A 79 -9.66 11.67 -9.99
C GLY A 79 -10.78 11.38 -8.99
N ASP A 80 -12.03 11.49 -9.43
CA ASP A 80 -13.21 11.28 -8.59
C ASP A 80 -13.45 9.78 -8.27
N PRO A 81 -13.38 9.36 -6.99
CA PRO A 81 -13.70 7.98 -6.62
C PRO A 81 -15.21 7.66 -6.75
N THR A 82 -16.10 8.65 -6.76
CA THR A 82 -17.56 8.45 -6.75
C THR A 82 -18.21 8.49 -8.14
N ALA A 83 -17.46 8.88 -9.18
CA ALA A 83 -17.94 8.92 -10.56
C ALA A 83 -18.45 7.55 -11.04
N ASP A 84 -19.64 7.54 -11.65
CA ASP A 84 -20.24 6.37 -12.28
C ASP A 84 -19.36 5.92 -13.47
N PRO A 85 -18.81 4.68 -13.48
CA PRO A 85 -17.99 4.17 -14.58
C PRO A 85 -18.66 4.23 -15.96
N ALA A 86 -20.00 4.30 -16.04
CA ALA A 86 -20.73 4.43 -17.30
C ALA A 86 -20.71 5.86 -17.89
N THR A 87 -20.36 6.89 -17.12
CA THR A 87 -20.40 8.30 -17.56
C THR A 87 -19.03 8.95 -17.75
N ILE A 88 -17.93 8.19 -17.59
CA ILE A 88 -16.58 8.75 -17.63
C ILE A 88 -16.09 8.87 -19.07
N ASP A 89 -15.79 10.09 -19.52
CA ASP A 89 -14.95 10.35 -20.68
C ASP A 89 -13.51 10.65 -20.22
N VAL A 90 -12.58 9.76 -20.58
CA VAL A 90 -11.15 9.87 -20.31
C VAL A 90 -10.35 9.32 -21.50
N PRO A 91 -9.10 9.76 -21.69
CA PRO A 91 -8.25 9.33 -22.81
C PRO A 91 -7.77 7.87 -22.74
N PHE A 92 -8.37 7.02 -21.91
CA PHE A 92 -7.91 5.65 -21.65
C PHE A 92 -9.05 4.63 -21.59
N VAL A 93 -8.79 3.45 -22.16
CA VAL A 93 -9.65 2.26 -22.06
C VAL A 93 -8.85 1.12 -21.42
N VAL A 94 -9.47 0.34 -20.53
CA VAL A 94 -8.86 -0.86 -19.94
C VAL A 94 -9.51 -2.11 -20.54
N LEU A 95 -8.69 -3.08 -20.93
CA LEU A 95 -9.14 -4.33 -21.53
C LEU A 95 -8.56 -5.53 -20.75
N PRO A 96 -9.37 -6.54 -20.39
CA PRO A 96 -10.84 -6.57 -20.49
C PRO A 96 -11.51 -5.74 -19.37
N PRO A 97 -12.61 -5.02 -19.65
CA PRO A 97 -13.30 -4.17 -18.66
C PRO A 97 -14.05 -4.97 -17.58
N LEU A 98 -14.31 -6.26 -17.82
CA LEU A 98 -14.88 -7.20 -16.88
C LEU A 98 -14.29 -8.59 -17.12
N MET A 99 -13.85 -9.29 -16.08
CA MET A 99 -13.32 -10.66 -16.18
C MET A 99 -13.59 -11.46 -14.91
N ARG A 100 -13.71 -12.79 -15.03
CA ARG A 100 -13.62 -13.70 -13.89
C ARG A 100 -12.17 -14.17 -13.74
N LEU A 101 -11.67 -14.19 -12.51
CA LEU A 101 -10.41 -14.83 -12.13
C LEU A 101 -10.72 -16.01 -11.22
N GLN A 102 -10.14 -17.17 -11.50
CA GLN A 102 -10.15 -18.35 -10.62
C GLN A 102 -9.18 -18.14 -9.44
N PRO A 103 -9.20 -19.01 -8.40
CA PRO A 103 -8.19 -18.97 -7.33
C PRO A 103 -6.77 -19.04 -7.88
N ASN A 104 -5.88 -18.17 -7.42
CA ASN A 104 -4.49 -18.01 -7.89
C ASN A 104 -4.34 -17.74 -9.41
N GLU A 105 -5.38 -17.25 -10.09
CA GLU A 105 -5.29 -16.90 -11.51
C GLU A 105 -4.77 -15.47 -11.70
N ALA A 106 -3.70 -15.35 -12.50
CA ALA A 106 -3.17 -14.08 -12.98
C ALA A 106 -3.52 -13.82 -14.45
N ARG A 107 -3.85 -12.57 -14.81
CA ARG A 107 -4.12 -12.13 -16.19
C ARG A 107 -3.53 -10.76 -16.48
N ALA A 108 -3.28 -10.48 -17.77
CA ALA A 108 -2.85 -9.17 -18.22
C ALA A 108 -4.04 -8.20 -18.36
N LEU A 109 -3.95 -7.04 -17.73
CA LEU A 109 -4.71 -5.84 -18.07
C LEU A 109 -3.96 -5.07 -19.14
N ARG A 110 -4.65 -4.59 -20.17
CA ARG A 110 -4.11 -3.67 -21.19
C ARG A 110 -4.77 -2.31 -21.04
N VAL A 111 -3.99 -1.29 -20.71
CA VAL A 111 -4.40 0.12 -20.70
C VAL A 111 -4.07 0.70 -22.07
N VAL A 112 -5.06 1.25 -22.77
CA VAL A 112 -4.94 1.74 -24.16
C VAL A 112 -5.25 3.22 -24.21
N TYR A 113 -4.35 4.02 -24.79
CA TYR A 113 -4.53 5.47 -24.97
C TYR A 113 -5.38 5.75 -26.23
N THR A 114 -6.49 6.46 -26.08
CA THR A 114 -7.47 6.71 -27.15
C THR A 114 -7.03 7.78 -28.16
N ARG A 115 -5.86 8.41 -27.95
CA ARG A 115 -5.31 9.51 -28.75
C ARG A 115 -6.10 10.83 -28.70
N GLN A 116 -7.07 10.97 -27.77
CA GLN A 116 -7.60 12.28 -27.38
C GLN A 116 -6.45 13.24 -26.98
N PRO A 117 -6.49 14.54 -27.33
CA PRO A 117 -5.41 15.46 -27.02
C PRO A 117 -5.15 15.63 -25.52
N LEU A 118 -3.87 15.67 -25.14
CA LEU A 118 -3.42 15.94 -23.78
C LEU A 118 -2.34 17.04 -23.75
N PRO A 119 -2.13 17.70 -22.60
CA PRO A 119 -0.97 18.54 -22.35
C PRO A 119 0.33 17.87 -22.81
N SER A 120 1.22 18.66 -23.41
CA SER A 120 2.45 18.17 -24.06
C SER A 120 3.72 18.84 -23.55
N ASP A 121 3.57 19.62 -22.49
CA ASP A 121 4.56 20.37 -21.70
C ASP A 121 4.69 19.83 -20.27
N ARG A 122 3.70 19.04 -19.80
CA ARG A 122 3.58 18.48 -18.45
C ARG A 122 2.90 17.12 -18.47
N GLU A 123 3.10 16.34 -17.41
CA GLU A 123 2.34 15.10 -17.19
C GLU A 123 0.83 15.36 -17.01
N SER A 124 0.03 14.32 -17.25
CA SER A 124 -1.40 14.29 -16.91
C SER A 124 -1.70 13.04 -16.08
N VAL A 125 -2.56 13.17 -15.06
CA VAL A 125 -2.85 12.08 -14.11
C VAL A 125 -4.29 11.56 -14.26
N PHE A 126 -4.41 10.24 -14.22
CA PHE A 126 -5.67 9.49 -14.24
C PHE A 126 -5.58 8.34 -13.24
N TRP A 127 -6.68 7.64 -12.96
CA TRP A 127 -6.71 6.52 -12.01
C TRP A 127 -7.22 5.25 -12.66
N LEU A 128 -6.39 4.21 -12.74
CA LEU A 128 -6.83 2.84 -13.00
C LEU A 128 -7.62 2.35 -11.78
N ASN A 129 -8.76 1.73 -12.04
CA ASN A 129 -9.60 1.06 -11.06
C ASN A 129 -9.62 -0.45 -11.34
N ALA A 130 -9.51 -1.25 -10.29
CA ALA A 130 -9.85 -2.67 -10.32
C ALA A 130 -10.74 -2.99 -9.11
N GLN A 131 -12.02 -3.22 -9.38
CA GLN A 131 -13.04 -3.55 -8.38
C GLN A 131 -13.20 -5.07 -8.31
N MET A 132 -12.79 -5.66 -7.18
CA MET A 132 -13.10 -7.04 -6.82
C MET A 132 -14.56 -7.16 -6.39
N ILE A 133 -15.26 -8.14 -6.95
CA ILE A 133 -16.61 -8.56 -6.58
C ILE A 133 -16.51 -10.03 -6.16
N PRO A 134 -16.70 -10.37 -4.87
CA PRO A 134 -16.72 -11.75 -4.40
C PRO A 134 -17.96 -12.50 -4.89
N PRO A 135 -17.97 -13.85 -4.83
CA PRO A 135 -19.20 -14.62 -5.02
C PRO A 135 -20.11 -14.45 -3.80
N HIS A 136 -21.42 -14.35 -4.02
CA HIS A 136 -22.40 -14.49 -2.94
C HIS A 136 -22.28 -15.89 -2.30
N PRO A 137 -22.40 -16.03 -0.97
CA PRO A 137 -22.45 -17.33 -0.32
C PRO A 137 -23.76 -18.07 -0.63
N ASP A 138 -23.68 -19.40 -0.71
CA ASP A 138 -24.83 -20.26 -1.05
C ASP A 138 -25.97 -20.17 -0.01
N ASP A 139 -27.21 -20.32 -0.49
CA ASP A 139 -28.48 -20.15 0.23
C ASP A 139 -28.69 -21.03 1.49
N GLY A 140 -27.78 -21.96 1.78
CA GLY A 140 -27.80 -22.82 2.97
C GLY A 140 -27.11 -22.23 4.20
N ALA A 141 -26.32 -21.15 4.07
CA ALA A 141 -25.73 -20.44 5.20
C ALA A 141 -26.67 -19.33 5.70
N ALA A 142 -26.63 -19.01 7.00
CA ALA A 142 -27.56 -18.08 7.64
C ALA A 142 -27.46 -16.66 7.04
N ARG A 143 -28.37 -16.33 6.12
CA ARG A 143 -28.41 -15.08 5.34
C ARG A 143 -28.47 -13.81 6.20
N ASP A 144 -29.01 -13.90 7.41
CA ASP A 144 -29.39 -12.74 8.23
C ASP A 144 -28.21 -11.86 8.67
N HIS A 145 -26.98 -12.38 8.67
CA HIS A 145 -25.77 -11.70 9.20
C HIS A 145 -24.54 -11.81 8.27
N VAL A 146 -24.74 -11.86 6.95
CA VAL A 146 -23.62 -11.82 5.98
C VAL A 146 -23.18 -10.37 5.72
N MET A 147 -21.90 -10.08 5.94
CA MET A 147 -21.26 -8.82 5.52
C MET A 147 -20.40 -9.08 4.28
N GLU A 148 -20.83 -8.62 3.11
CA GLU A 148 -20.02 -8.68 1.89
C GLU A 148 -19.02 -7.51 1.83
N VAL A 149 -17.74 -7.82 1.62
CA VAL A 149 -16.67 -6.83 1.46
C VAL A 149 -16.16 -6.87 0.03
N SER A 150 -16.48 -5.83 -0.73
CA SER A 150 -15.89 -5.58 -2.05
C SER A 150 -14.66 -4.69 -1.91
N VAL A 151 -13.63 -4.89 -2.74
CA VAL A 151 -12.35 -4.17 -2.64
C VAL A 151 -12.02 -3.49 -3.96
N ARG A 152 -11.83 -2.16 -3.95
CA ARG A 152 -11.41 -1.37 -5.11
C ARG A 152 -9.96 -0.93 -4.97
N ILE A 153 -9.09 -1.48 -5.82
CA ILE A 153 -7.73 -0.97 -6.00
C ILE A 153 -7.80 0.26 -6.91
N ARG A 154 -7.16 1.36 -6.50
CA ARG A 154 -6.96 2.57 -7.32
C ARG A 154 -5.47 2.84 -7.50
N GLN A 155 -5.04 3.04 -8.75
CA GLN A 155 -3.63 3.24 -9.09
C GLN A 155 -3.46 4.44 -10.01
N LYS A 156 -2.48 5.29 -9.74
CA LYS A 156 -2.22 6.49 -10.54
C LYS A 156 -1.61 6.10 -11.89
N ILE A 157 -2.23 6.53 -12.98
CA ILE A 157 -1.67 6.53 -14.33
C ILE A 157 -1.10 7.92 -14.57
N PHE A 158 0.20 8.03 -14.85
CA PHE A 158 0.85 9.27 -15.25
C PHE A 158 1.15 9.22 -16.75
N PHE A 159 0.36 9.94 -17.55
CA PHE A 159 0.68 10.15 -18.97
C PHE A 159 1.87 11.11 -19.08
N ARG A 160 3.00 10.61 -19.59
CA ARG A 160 4.24 11.36 -19.77
C ARG A 160 4.44 11.70 -21.25
N PRO A 161 4.26 12.97 -21.67
CA PRO A 161 4.39 13.35 -23.08
C PRO A 161 5.79 13.08 -23.65
N PRO A 162 5.95 12.84 -24.96
CA PRO A 162 7.25 12.51 -25.59
C PRO A 162 8.36 13.55 -25.40
N ARG A 163 8.03 14.79 -24.99
CA ARG A 163 9.00 15.86 -24.71
C ARG A 163 9.58 15.80 -23.30
N LEU A 164 8.99 15.02 -22.39
CA LEU A 164 9.48 14.82 -21.02
C LEU A 164 10.40 13.61 -20.99
N VAL A 165 11.69 13.86 -21.21
CA VAL A 165 12.76 12.86 -21.11
C VAL A 165 13.25 12.78 -19.67
N GLY A 166 13.27 11.57 -19.10
CA GLY A 166 13.68 11.30 -17.73
C GLY A 166 12.64 10.51 -16.93
N GLY A 167 13.08 9.93 -15.82
CA GLY A 167 12.26 9.16 -14.90
C GLY A 167 13.06 8.66 -13.69
N SER A 168 12.34 8.27 -12.64
CA SER A 168 12.82 7.95 -11.29
C SER A 168 13.52 9.12 -10.56
N ALA A 169 12.88 9.56 -9.46
CA ALA A 169 13.39 10.43 -8.38
C ALA A 169 14.04 11.82 -8.65
N GLU A 170 14.71 12.11 -9.78
CA GLU A 170 15.49 13.35 -9.96
C GLU A 170 14.70 14.65 -9.76
N TRP A 171 13.40 14.65 -10.10
CA TRP A 171 12.55 15.82 -9.94
C TRP A 171 12.14 16.08 -8.48
N ILE A 172 12.23 15.07 -7.59
CA ILE A 172 11.95 15.23 -6.13
C ILE A 172 12.96 16.21 -5.52
N GLN A 173 14.23 16.11 -5.93
CA GLN A 173 15.31 16.99 -5.47
C GLN A 173 15.17 18.44 -5.94
N ARG A 174 14.22 18.72 -6.86
CA ARG A 174 13.96 20.04 -7.43
C ARG A 174 12.73 20.72 -6.81
N LEU A 175 12.12 20.12 -5.79
CA LEU A 175 11.03 20.73 -5.03
C LEU A 175 11.56 21.86 -4.13
N ASP A 176 10.98 23.05 -4.27
CA ASP A 176 11.30 24.23 -3.47
C ASP A 176 10.34 24.28 -2.28
N CYS A 177 10.75 23.66 -1.17
CA CYS A 177 9.97 23.57 0.06
C CYS A 177 10.56 24.46 1.16
N ARG A 178 9.76 25.43 1.64
CA ARG A 178 10.20 26.48 2.57
C ARG A 178 9.39 26.42 3.87
N PRO A 179 10.03 26.19 5.03
CA PRO A 179 9.35 26.22 6.32
C PRO A 179 9.15 27.66 6.84
N SER A 180 8.02 27.86 7.51
CA SER A 180 7.65 29.07 8.24
C SER A 180 6.95 28.66 9.54
N ARG A 181 7.47 29.10 10.69
CA ARG A 181 6.91 28.76 12.01
C ARG A 181 5.72 29.67 12.34
N GLN A 182 4.63 29.09 12.81
CA GLN A 182 3.45 29.80 13.32
C GLN A 182 3.06 29.22 14.68
N ALA A 183 3.61 29.81 15.76
CA ALA A 183 3.56 29.27 17.12
C ALA A 183 4.06 27.81 17.18
N GLU A 184 3.26 26.88 17.72
CA GLU A 184 3.56 25.45 17.84
C GLU A 184 3.46 24.67 16.51
N LEU A 185 3.11 25.34 15.40
CA LEU A 185 2.92 24.70 14.09
C LEU A 185 4.07 25.07 13.14
N VAL A 186 4.65 24.06 12.49
CA VAL A 186 5.56 24.24 11.36
C VAL A 186 4.76 24.14 10.07
N ILE A 187 4.71 25.23 9.30
CA ILE A 187 4.06 25.24 7.98
C ILE A 187 5.14 25.18 6.91
N VAL A 188 5.05 24.21 5.99
CA VAL A 188 5.97 24.09 4.86
C VAL A 188 5.21 24.39 3.56
N GLN A 189 5.61 25.44 2.87
CA GLN A 189 5.11 25.76 1.54
C GLN A 189 6.01 25.07 0.51
N CYS A 190 5.47 24.09 -0.22
CA CYS A 190 6.18 23.33 -1.23
C CYS A 190 5.73 23.70 -2.64
N ARG A 191 6.69 24.03 -3.48
CA ARG A 191 6.53 24.37 -4.89
C ARG A 191 7.20 23.34 -5.77
N ASN A 192 6.49 22.87 -6.80
CA ASN A 192 7.02 21.95 -7.80
C ASN A 192 7.29 22.71 -9.11
N PRO A 193 8.54 23.16 -9.37
CA PRO A 193 8.88 23.86 -10.60
C PRO A 193 9.01 22.91 -11.82
N THR A 194 8.66 21.64 -11.69
CA THR A 194 8.92 20.60 -12.70
C THR A 194 7.64 20.21 -13.46
N PRO A 195 7.76 19.61 -14.67
CA PRO A 195 6.62 19.13 -15.44
C PRO A 195 6.04 17.78 -14.95
N TYR A 196 6.53 17.22 -13.84
CA TYR A 196 6.16 15.90 -13.30
C TYR A 196 5.25 15.99 -12.07
N PHE A 197 4.44 14.97 -11.79
CA PHE A 197 3.62 14.89 -10.57
C PHE A 197 4.42 14.40 -9.36
N ALA A 198 4.58 15.25 -8.35
CA ALA A 198 5.30 14.92 -7.13
C ALA A 198 4.38 14.29 -6.07
N THR A 199 4.38 12.95 -5.97
CA THR A 199 3.69 12.26 -4.86
C THR A 199 4.60 12.21 -3.64
N ILE A 200 4.29 13.01 -2.63
CA ILE A 200 4.98 12.99 -1.34
C ILE A 200 4.27 11.97 -0.43
N ASP A 201 5.02 11.08 0.23
CA ASP A 201 4.54 10.19 1.30
C ASP A 201 4.48 10.94 2.64
N ARG A 202 5.55 11.70 2.94
CA ARG A 202 5.72 12.40 4.21
C ARG A 202 6.61 13.62 4.07
N LEU A 203 6.29 14.63 4.86
CA LEU A 203 7.24 15.68 5.21
C LEU A 203 7.56 15.54 6.69
N GLY A 204 8.84 15.64 7.03
CA GLY A 204 9.32 15.66 8.40
C GLY A 204 10.33 16.77 8.60
N MET A 205 10.34 17.43 9.75
CA MET A 205 11.29 18.48 10.08
C MET A 205 11.83 18.27 11.49
N THR A 206 13.15 18.32 11.63
CA THR A 206 13.87 18.08 12.88
C THR A 206 14.44 19.39 13.40
N GLU A 207 14.09 19.76 14.64
CA GLU A 207 14.49 21.00 15.30
C GLU A 207 15.00 20.72 16.74
N GLU A 208 15.55 21.72 17.41
CA GLU A 208 15.94 21.59 18.83
C GLU A 208 14.73 21.29 19.73
N ASP A 209 13.55 21.82 19.36
CA ASP A 209 12.29 21.61 20.06
C ASP A 209 11.70 20.19 19.88
N GLY A 210 12.15 19.41 18.87
CA GLY A 210 11.66 18.07 18.57
C GLY A 210 11.52 17.77 17.06
N GLU A 211 10.91 16.62 16.76
CA GLU A 211 10.51 16.23 15.41
C GLU A 211 9.04 16.64 15.14
N PHE A 212 8.77 17.12 13.92
CA PHE A 212 7.45 17.50 13.42
C PHE A 212 7.20 16.78 12.09
N SER A 213 5.98 16.28 11.85
CA SER A 213 5.67 15.61 10.59
C SER A 213 4.24 15.82 10.08
N ALA A 214 4.05 15.53 8.80
CA ALA A 214 2.77 15.48 8.12
C ALA A 214 2.78 14.38 7.05
N LEU A 215 1.62 13.75 6.82
CA LEU A 215 1.39 12.97 5.61
C LEU A 215 1.50 13.89 4.39
N GLY A 216 2.13 13.39 3.32
CA GLY A 216 2.21 14.10 2.05
C GLY A 216 0.96 13.91 1.18
N ASP A 217 0.95 14.60 0.04
CA ASP A 217 -0.03 14.41 -1.02
C ASP A 217 0.65 14.64 -2.40
N MET A 218 -0.12 14.66 -3.47
CA MET A 218 0.33 14.78 -4.85
C MET A 218 0.38 16.23 -5.34
N LEU A 219 1.56 16.82 -5.25
CA LEU A 219 1.85 18.16 -5.73
C LEU A 219 1.98 18.18 -7.28
N ALA A 220 1.06 18.88 -7.94
CA ALA A 220 0.92 18.90 -9.39
C ALA A 220 2.10 19.59 -10.13
N PRO A 221 2.30 19.30 -11.44
CA PRO A 221 3.28 20.00 -12.28
C PRO A 221 3.09 21.51 -12.26
N PHE A 222 4.16 22.26 -11.98
CA PHE A 222 4.15 23.72 -11.81
C PHE A 222 3.21 24.24 -10.71
N GLY A 223 2.78 23.38 -9.78
CA GLY A 223 1.87 23.67 -8.68
C GLY A 223 2.56 23.97 -7.34
N GLU A 224 1.76 24.39 -6.37
CA GLU A 224 2.16 24.77 -5.01
C GLU A 224 1.18 24.18 -3.98
N MET A 225 1.66 23.78 -2.80
CA MET A 225 0.86 23.19 -1.72
C MET A 225 1.41 23.56 -0.33
N GLU A 226 0.51 23.73 0.63
CA GLU A 226 0.84 23.97 2.04
C GLU A 226 0.71 22.68 2.85
N PHE A 227 1.79 22.30 3.55
CA PHE A 227 1.79 21.21 4.53
C PHE A 227 1.88 21.76 5.94
N ARG A 228 1.10 21.18 6.87
CA ARG A 228 1.04 21.58 8.28
C ARG A 228 1.59 20.47 9.14
N LEU A 229 2.87 20.58 9.50
CA LEU A 229 3.60 19.58 10.26
C LEU A 229 3.26 19.75 11.73
N LEU A 230 2.69 18.71 12.32
CA LEU A 230 2.38 18.63 13.74
C LEU A 230 3.60 18.09 14.48
N LYS A 231 3.84 18.58 15.69
CA LYS A 231 4.88 18.02 16.57
C LYS A 231 4.55 16.55 16.86
N GLU A 232 5.50 15.65 16.63
CA GLU A 232 5.28 14.24 16.94
C GLU A 232 5.08 14.07 18.45
N GLY A 233 4.03 13.32 18.82
CA GLY A 233 3.78 13.00 20.23
C GLY A 233 4.96 12.21 20.79
N ALA A 234 5.27 12.39 22.08
CA ALA A 234 6.46 11.82 22.73
C ALA A 234 6.40 10.29 22.99
N ALA A 235 5.90 9.53 22.01
CA ALA A 235 5.96 8.08 21.92
C ALA A 235 5.69 7.64 20.46
N LEU A 236 6.69 7.02 19.80
CA LEU A 236 6.57 5.87 18.86
C LEU A 236 7.78 5.64 17.92
N ASP A 237 9.00 5.96 18.35
CA ASP A 237 10.18 5.12 18.04
C ASP A 237 11.17 5.21 19.21
N ARG A 238 12.01 4.19 19.39
CA ARG A 238 13.13 4.19 20.35
C ARG A 238 14.45 3.70 19.76
N ASP A 239 14.47 3.27 18.50
CA ASP A 239 15.62 2.56 17.90
C ASP A 239 16.08 3.19 16.57
N ARG A 240 15.76 4.46 16.31
CA ARG A 240 16.29 5.26 15.19
C ARG A 240 17.60 5.94 15.57
N PRO A 241 18.77 5.54 15.03
CA PRO A 241 20.07 6.07 15.46
C PRO A 241 20.50 7.28 14.62
N ASP A 242 19.74 8.39 14.66
CA ASP A 242 20.28 9.66 14.17
C ASP A 242 19.73 10.91 14.90
N ARG A 243 20.51 11.44 15.85
CA ARG A 243 20.33 12.78 16.43
C ARG A 243 21.26 13.75 15.72
N GLN A 244 20.91 14.15 14.50
CA GLN A 244 21.71 15.06 13.69
C GLN A 244 21.00 16.38 13.38
N ALA A 245 21.65 17.49 13.76
CA ALA A 245 21.45 18.86 13.29
C ALA A 245 19.99 19.37 13.22
N ALA A 246 19.62 20.22 14.19
CA ALA A 246 18.38 20.99 14.13
C ALA A 246 18.33 21.90 12.90
N GLY A 247 17.13 22.09 12.35
CA GLY A 247 16.91 22.84 11.12
C GLY A 247 17.10 21.97 9.88
N ARG A 248 16.64 20.71 9.88
CA ARG A 248 16.64 19.83 8.71
C ARG A 248 15.23 19.51 8.23
N LEU A 249 15.00 19.64 6.93
CA LEU A 249 13.77 19.28 6.25
C LEU A 249 13.97 17.95 5.50
N SER A 250 13.07 17.01 5.73
CA SER A 250 13.01 15.71 5.05
C SER A 250 11.74 15.58 4.24
N ILE A 251 11.87 15.06 3.02
CA ILE A 251 10.79 14.82 2.07
C ILE A 251 10.89 13.37 1.62
N ALA A 252 9.99 12.52 2.11
CA ALA A 252 9.81 11.17 1.62
C ALA A 252 8.81 11.20 0.46
N ALA A 253 9.20 10.76 -0.73
CA ALA A 253 8.37 10.82 -1.93
C ALA A 253 8.51 9.56 -2.80
N ILE A 254 7.47 9.29 -3.59
CA ILE A 254 7.31 8.02 -4.33
C ILE A 254 7.74 8.21 -5.79
N ASP A 255 8.74 7.44 -6.22
CA ASP A 255 9.32 7.47 -7.57
C ASP A 255 8.44 6.79 -8.63
N ASP A 256 8.93 6.65 -9.86
CA ASP A 256 8.16 6.06 -10.98
C ASP A 256 7.91 4.56 -10.79
N GLU A 257 8.84 3.86 -10.13
CA GLU A 257 8.75 2.42 -9.81
C GLU A 257 7.88 2.14 -8.58
N GLY A 258 7.49 3.17 -7.83
CA GLY A 258 6.69 3.06 -6.62
C GLY A 258 7.48 2.91 -5.32
N ARG A 259 8.80 3.15 -5.35
CA ARG A 259 9.69 3.13 -4.18
C ARG A 259 9.66 4.48 -3.46
N VAL A 260 9.78 4.46 -2.13
CA VAL A 260 9.97 5.68 -1.35
C VAL A 260 11.43 6.09 -1.39
N THR A 261 11.71 7.28 -1.92
CA THR A 261 13.00 7.97 -1.85
C THR A 261 12.90 9.09 -0.81
N VAL A 262 13.87 9.19 0.09
CA VAL A 262 13.94 10.29 1.07
C VAL A 262 15.02 11.28 0.64
N VAL A 263 14.62 12.55 0.47
CA VAL A 263 15.55 13.68 0.30
C VAL A 263 15.61 14.42 1.63
N VAL A 264 16.82 14.66 2.15
CA VAL A 264 17.06 15.46 3.35
C VAL A 264 17.90 16.66 2.97
N ASN A 265 17.34 17.85 3.20
CA ASN A 265 17.97 19.14 2.96
C ASN A 265 18.15 19.86 4.30
N ASP A 266 19.24 20.60 4.47
CA ASP A 266 19.29 21.62 5.52
C ASP A 266 18.22 22.69 5.19
N ALA A 267 17.43 23.10 6.17
CA ALA A 267 16.28 23.95 5.95
C ALA A 267 16.73 25.36 5.49
N PRO A 268 16.11 25.94 4.44
CA PRO A 268 16.40 27.32 4.08
C PRO A 268 16.00 28.25 5.23
N PRO A 269 16.73 29.36 5.45
CA PRO A 269 16.47 30.25 6.57
C PRO A 269 15.03 30.78 6.54
N TRP A 270 14.40 30.78 7.72
CA TRP A 270 12.98 31.07 7.91
C TRP A 270 12.45 32.20 7.02
N SER A 271 11.51 31.87 6.14
CA SER A 271 10.75 32.90 5.43
C SER A 271 9.88 33.67 6.44
N ALA A 272 10.01 35.00 6.44
CA ALA A 272 9.17 35.87 7.27
C ALA A 272 7.68 35.53 7.06
N PRO A 273 6.86 35.49 8.13
CA PRO A 273 5.47 35.07 8.02
C PRO A 273 4.71 36.01 7.07
N PRO A 274 3.75 35.48 6.28
CA PRO A 274 3.03 36.27 5.30
C PRO A 274 2.30 37.42 6.00
N VAL A 275 2.71 38.66 5.68
CA VAL A 275 2.09 39.87 6.22
C VAL A 275 0.65 39.91 5.78
N ARG A 276 -0.28 39.67 6.72
CA ARG A 276 -1.71 39.82 6.45
C ARG A 276 -1.96 41.26 5.97
N PRO A 277 -2.66 41.47 4.84
CA PRO A 277 -3.01 42.82 4.41
C PRO A 277 -3.81 43.48 5.54
N ALA A 278 -3.40 44.67 5.94
CA ALA A 278 -4.07 45.40 7.01
C ALA A 278 -5.53 45.66 6.60
N THR A 279 -6.48 45.09 7.34
CA THR A 279 -7.90 45.36 7.14
C THR A 279 -8.18 46.81 7.54
N SER A 280 -8.16 47.70 6.56
CA SER A 280 -8.65 49.07 6.70
C SER A 280 -10.15 49.03 6.96
N ALA A 281 -10.53 49.06 8.23
CA ALA A 281 -11.90 49.34 8.63
C ALA A 281 -12.27 50.78 8.26
N PRO A 282 -13.53 51.05 7.83
CA PRO A 282 -14.05 52.39 7.62
C PRO A 282 -14.36 53.12 8.94
#